data_AF-A0A973L783-F1
#
_entry.id   AF-A0A973L783-F1
#
_cell.length_a   1.000
_cell.length_b   1.000
_cell.length_c   1.000
_cell.angle_alpha   90.00
_cell.angle_beta   90.00
_cell.angle_gamma   90.00
#
_symmetry.space_group_name_H-M   'P 1'
#
loop_
_entity.id
_entity.type
_entity.pdbx_description
1 polymer ?
#
loop_
_entity_poly.entity_id
_entity_poly.type
_entity_poly.pdbx_seq_one_letter_code
_entity_poly.pdbx_strand_id
1 'polypeptide(L)' 'NPAELTILELAERVRELCRSAAPARFVPRPGDDPDLRRPDIGRAAAVLGWAPVVDLDKGLAATIDWFAARAAAPAA' A
#
# COMPACT_ATOMS: atom_id res chain seq x y z
N ASN A 1 1.92 -4.82 -9.17
CA ASN A 1 0.48 -5.10 -9.29
C ASN A 1 -0.11 -4.04 -10.21
N PRO A 2 -0.76 -4.40 -11.34
CA PRO A 2 -1.31 -3.44 -12.29
C PRO A 2 -2.67 -2.84 -11.84
N ALA A 3 -3.22 -3.28 -10.71
CA ALA A 3 -4.37 -2.65 -10.08
C ALA A 3 -4.02 -1.23 -9.63
N GLU A 4 -4.81 -0.26 -10.06
CA GLU A 4 -4.69 1.14 -9.66
C GLU A 4 -5.52 1.44 -8.41
N LEU A 5 -5.07 2.44 -7.67
CA LEU A 5 -5.71 2.94 -6.46
C LEU A 5 -5.23 4.38 -6.23
N THR A 6 -6.10 5.24 -5.74
CA THR A 6 -5.71 6.59 -5.31
C THR A 6 -5.03 6.58 -3.94
N ILE A 7 -4.27 7.63 -3.62
CA ILE A 7 -3.67 7.79 -2.29
C ILE A 7 -4.75 7.92 -1.20
N LEU A 8 -5.90 8.54 -1.52
CA LEU A 8 -6.99 8.68 -0.56
C LEU A 8 -7.59 7.31 -0.21
N GLU A 9 -7.92 6.49 -1.22
CA GLU A 9 -8.45 5.14 -0.98
C GLU A 9 -7.45 4.27 -0.21
N LEU A 10 -6.13 4.38 -0.51
CA LEU A 10 -5.10 3.69 0.26
C LEU A 10 -5.09 4.12 1.73
N ALA A 11 -5.13 5.43 1.99
CA ALA A 11 -5.14 5.97 3.34
C ALA A 11 -6.38 5.55 4.12
N GLU A 12 -7.55 5.55 3.49
CA GLU A 12 -8.81 5.09 4.08
C GLU A 12 -8.76 3.60 4.39
N ARG A 13 -8.25 2.78 3.45
CA ARG A 13 -8.10 1.33 3.65
C ARG A 13 -7.19 1.00 4.83
N VAL A 14 -6.05 1.69 4.95
CA VAL A 14 -5.14 1.54 6.10
C VAL A 14 -5.84 1.95 7.39
N ARG A 15 -6.59 3.06 7.38
CA ARG A 15 -7.34 3.53 8.56
C ARG A 15 -8.35 2.49 9.03
N GLU A 16 -9.10 1.89 8.11
CA GLU A 16 -10.06 0.82 8.40
C GLU A 16 -9.39 -0.41 9.01
N LEU A 17 -8.33 -0.93 8.36
CA LEU A 17 -7.63 -2.14 8.81
C LEU A 17 -6.98 -1.94 10.18
N CYS A 18 -6.45 -0.75 10.45
CA CYS A 18 -5.88 -0.39 11.75
C CYS A 18 -6.94 -0.02 12.81
N ARG A 19 -8.24 0.04 12.46
CA ARG A 19 -9.32 0.56 13.32
C ARG A 19 -8.99 1.92 13.92
N SER A 20 -8.35 2.78 13.13
CA SER A 20 -7.86 4.08 13.57
C SER A 20 -8.92 5.17 13.37
N ALA A 21 -8.98 6.11 14.30
CA ALA A 21 -9.81 7.32 14.16
C ALA A 21 -9.01 8.52 13.62
N ALA A 22 -7.77 8.31 13.17
CA ALA A 22 -6.91 9.40 12.69
C ALA A 22 -7.56 10.13 11.49
N PRO A 23 -7.63 11.47 11.52
CA PRO A 23 -8.18 12.23 10.41
C PRO A 23 -7.21 12.24 9.22
N ALA A 24 -7.75 12.24 8.01
CA ALA A 24 -6.96 12.54 6.82
C ALA A 24 -6.71 14.06 6.76
N ARG A 25 -5.46 14.45 6.48
CA ARG A 25 -5.08 15.85 6.22
C ARG A 25 -4.52 15.98 4.82
N PHE A 26 -5.13 16.84 4.01
CA PHE A 26 -4.63 17.19 2.69
C PHE A 26 -3.51 18.23 2.82
N VAL A 27 -2.40 17.99 2.13
CA VAL A 27 -1.22 18.85 2.12
C VAL A 27 -0.82 19.15 0.67
N PRO A 28 -0.05 20.23 0.42
CA PRO A 28 0.47 20.50 -0.91
C PRO A 28 1.26 19.32 -1.47
N ARG A 29 1.05 19.02 -2.74
CA ARG A 29 1.72 17.95 -3.47
C ARG A 29 3.22 18.30 -3.66
N PRO A 30 4.16 17.36 -3.44
CA PRO A 30 5.55 17.54 -3.86
C PRO A 30 5.63 17.71 -5.39
N GLY A 31 6.47 18.62 -5.89
CA GLY A 31 6.50 18.97 -7.31
C GLY A 31 6.98 17.85 -8.25
N ASP A 32 7.71 16.87 -7.73
CA ASP A 32 8.29 15.74 -8.46
C ASP A 32 7.47 14.45 -8.38
N ASP A 33 6.34 14.47 -7.68
CA ASP A 33 5.51 13.28 -7.49
C ASP A 33 4.64 13.04 -8.74
N PRO A 34 4.65 11.85 -9.39
CA PRO A 34 3.88 11.59 -10.60
C PRO A 34 2.37 11.42 -10.33
N ASP A 35 1.52 11.98 -11.19
CA ASP A 35 0.06 11.95 -11.00
C ASP A 35 -0.54 10.54 -11.06
N LEU A 36 0.04 9.67 -11.89
CA LEU A 36 -0.43 8.30 -12.10
C LEU A 36 0.76 7.35 -12.23
N ARG A 37 0.63 6.17 -11.64
CA ARG A 37 1.60 5.08 -11.82
C ARG A 37 0.88 3.74 -11.95
N ARG A 38 0.96 3.15 -13.14
CA ARG A 38 0.47 1.81 -13.41
C ARG A 38 1.48 1.01 -14.22
N PRO A 39 2.12 -0.02 -13.63
CA PRO A 39 3.08 -0.83 -14.37
C PRO A 39 2.37 -1.76 -15.35
N ASP A 40 2.84 -1.77 -16.60
CA ASP A 40 2.57 -2.88 -17.51
C ASP A 40 3.46 -4.07 -17.13
N ILE A 41 2.83 -5.20 -16.83
CA ILE A 41 3.50 -6.45 -16.43
C ILE A 41 3.49 -7.51 -17.53
N GLY A 42 3.06 -7.16 -18.76
CA GLY A 42 2.92 -8.09 -19.88
C GLY A 42 4.22 -8.82 -20.22
N ARG A 43 5.36 -8.12 -20.16
CA ARG A 43 6.68 -8.76 -20.39
C ARG A 43 7.00 -9.81 -19.32
N ALA A 44 6.73 -9.53 -18.05
CA ALA A 44 6.97 -10.49 -16.97
C ALA A 44 6.04 -11.69 -17.09
N ALA A 45 4.76 -11.47 -17.43
CA ALA A 45 3.81 -12.55 -17.68
C ALA A 45 4.24 -13.42 -18.87
N ALA A 46 4.64 -12.83 -20.00
CA ALA A 46 5.01 -13.56 -21.21
C ALA A 46 6.33 -14.33 -21.09
N VAL A 47 7.34 -13.74 -20.45
CA VAL A 47 8.69 -14.32 -20.39
C VAL A 47 8.85 -15.25 -19.18
N LEU A 48 8.20 -14.94 -18.06
CA LEU A 48 8.41 -15.63 -16.79
C LEU A 48 7.17 -16.40 -16.31
N GLY A 49 6.03 -16.28 -16.99
CA GLY A 49 4.76 -16.79 -16.46
C GLY A 49 4.36 -16.12 -15.14
N TRP A 50 4.88 -14.92 -14.86
CA TRP A 50 4.77 -14.28 -13.56
C TRP A 50 3.59 -13.32 -13.49
N ALA A 51 2.88 -13.36 -12.35
CA ALA A 51 1.88 -12.39 -11.96
C ALA A 51 1.91 -12.19 -10.43
N PRO A 52 1.49 -11.03 -9.90
CA PRO A 52 1.32 -10.84 -8.47
C PRO A 52 0.21 -11.76 -7.94
N VAL A 53 0.50 -12.49 -6.85
CA VAL A 53 -0.45 -13.41 -6.18
C VAL A 53 -0.92 -12.92 -4.81
N VAL A 54 -0.39 -11.78 -4.36
CA VAL A 54 -0.78 -11.11 -3.12
C VAL A 54 -1.54 -9.85 -3.51
N ASP A 55 -2.81 -9.79 -3.15
CA ASP A 55 -3.62 -8.58 -3.29
C ASP A 55 -3.22 -7.51 -2.25
N LEU A 56 -3.79 -6.32 -2.41
CA LEU A 56 -3.49 -5.18 -1.55
C LEU A 56 -3.83 -5.48 -0.09
N ASP A 57 -5.00 -6.04 0.20
CA ASP A 57 -5.51 -6.21 1.55
C ASP A 57 -4.69 -7.22 2.34
N LYS A 58 -4.34 -8.33 1.71
CA LYS A 58 -3.45 -9.34 2.26
C LYS A 58 -2.06 -8.76 2.55
N GLY A 59 -1.53 -7.95 1.64
CA GLY A 59 -0.25 -7.26 1.83
C GLY A 59 -0.29 -6.23 2.97
N LEU A 60 -1.36 -5.44 3.05
CA LEU A 60 -1.57 -4.44 4.08
C LEU A 60 -1.71 -5.09 5.46
N ALA A 61 -2.53 -6.14 5.59
CA ALA A 61 -2.71 -6.87 6.86
C ALA A 61 -1.36 -7.38 7.40
N ALA A 62 -0.57 -8.07 6.57
CA ALA A 62 0.75 -8.56 6.97
C ALA A 62 1.72 -7.43 7.36
N THR A 63 1.64 -6.29 6.67
CA THR A 63 2.46 -5.11 6.97
C THR A 63 2.06 -4.49 8.32
N ILE A 64 0.76 -4.36 8.58
CA ILE A 64 0.21 -3.83 9.84
C ILE A 64 0.63 -4.73 11.01
N ASP A 65 0.48 -6.06 10.87
CA ASP A 65 0.88 -7.02 11.88
C ASP A 65 2.37 -6.91 12.22
N TRP A 66 3.23 -6.74 11.21
CA TRP A 66 4.66 -6.55 11.39
C TRP A 66 4.99 -5.28 12.20
N PHE A 67 4.32 -4.16 11.91
CA PHE A 67 4.49 -2.93 12.67
C PHE A 67 3.95 -3.04 14.10
N ALA A 68 2.80 -3.69 14.29
CA ALA A 68 2.21 -3.91 15.61
C ALA A 68 3.15 -4.74 16.51
N ALA A 69 3.76 -5.80 15.97
CA ALA A 69 4.73 -6.62 16.69
C ALA A 69 5.98 -5.82 17.11
N ARG A 70 6.45 -4.88 16.29
CA ARG A 70 7.62 -4.05 16.59
C ARG A 70 7.33 -2.91 17.56
N ALA A 71 6.13 -2.34 17.51
CA ALA A 71 5.70 -1.32 18.46
C ALA A 71 5.53 -1.89 19.89
N ALA A 72 5.24 -3.18 20.00
CA ALA A 72 5.15 -3.90 21.27
C ALA A 72 6.53 -4.34 21.82
N ALA A 73 7.60 -4.27 21.03
CA ALA A 73 8.95 -4.51 21.53
C ALA A 73 9.43 -3.27 22.31
N PRO A 74 9.99 -3.42 23.52
CA PRO A 74 10.54 -2.28 24.24
C PRO A 74 11.64 -1.63 23.38
N ALA A 75 11.65 -0.29 23.35
CA ALA A 75 12.75 0.46 22.77
C ALA A 75 14.04 0.02 23.46
N ALA A 76 14.97 -0.56 22.68
CA ALA A 76 16.32 -0.89 23.10
C ALA A 76 17.15 0.39 23.29
#